data_AF-A0A388PUL6-F1
#
_entry.id   AF-A0A388PUL6-F1
#
_cell.length_a   1.000
_cell.length_b   1.000
_cell.length_c   1.000
_cell.angle_alpha   90.00
_cell.angle_beta   90.00
_cell.angle_gamma   90.00
#
_symmetry.space_group_name_H-M   'P 1'
#
loop_
_entity.id
_entity.type
_entity.pdbx_description
1 polymer ?
#
loop_
_entity_poly.entity_id
_entity_poly.type
_entity_poly.pdbx_seq_one_letter_code
_entity_poly.pdbx_strand_id
1 'polypeptide(L)'
;MVGKGSLEIEVGEIKKTVRITRAHLEEDAGKSSHGAVENGTGIDLNRAGTPLLEIVSEPDMTSALEAVAYAKKLHELVQWIGICDGNMQEGSFRCDINVSVKRKGTDKLGTRREIKNLNSFKFIEQAIHYETQWQIEMLEEGKVIQQATVLFNPETGETKAMRSKEEANDYRYFPDPDLLPLEISDEKISQIKASMTELPHLMKARLEKDYQLSSYDAGGITSAKHVADYFFATLKEGAEPKQIANWILGQLFSKLNEHNLSIEYSPIKPEVLSLLLKRIQDGTISNNGAKQLFEKLWVSPDLQIDALIESEGLKQVSDSGLIEVMIGEVLKNNQAMVDEYRSGKDKAFNALVGQIMKVSKGKANPSQVNDLLKKKLS
;
A
#
# COMPACT_ATOMS: atom_id res chain seq x y z
N MET A 1 -26.84 6.86 8.47
CA MET A 1 -26.89 5.39 8.54
C MET A 1 -26.17 4.87 9.77
N VAL A 2 -24.92 5.30 10.00
CA VAL A 2 -24.10 4.90 11.14
C VAL A 2 -23.70 6.15 11.93
N GLY A 3 -23.68 6.02 13.26
CA GLY A 3 -23.35 7.11 14.19
C GLY A 3 -21.86 7.19 14.53
N LYS A 4 -21.57 7.59 15.77
CA LYS A 4 -20.21 7.83 16.28
C LYS A 4 -19.29 6.62 16.07
N GLY A 5 -18.09 6.88 15.54
CA GLY A 5 -17.03 5.91 15.35
C GLY A 5 -15.65 6.54 15.52
N SER A 6 -14.60 5.84 15.10
CA SER A 6 -13.23 6.37 15.14
C SER A 6 -12.30 5.63 14.18
N LEU A 7 -11.22 6.30 13.78
CA LEU A 7 -10.15 5.75 12.95
C LEU A 7 -8.79 6.12 13.57
N GLU A 8 -7.93 5.12 13.78
CA GLU A 8 -6.54 5.36 14.22
C GLU A 8 -5.66 5.70 13.00
N ILE A 9 -4.91 6.79 13.11
CA ILE A 9 -3.93 7.26 12.12
C ILE A 9 -2.54 7.30 12.75
N GLU A 10 -1.51 7.23 11.91
CA GLU A 10 -0.10 7.28 12.31
C GLU A 10 0.60 8.40 11.53
N VAL A 11 1.33 9.28 12.24
CA VAL A 11 2.12 10.36 11.68
C VAL A 11 3.51 10.32 12.33
N GLY A 12 4.50 9.83 11.59
CA GLY A 12 5.81 9.49 12.17
C GLY A 12 5.65 8.39 13.22
N GLU A 13 6.13 8.60 14.44
CA GLU A 13 5.98 7.65 15.56
C GLU A 13 4.70 7.89 16.38
N ILE A 14 3.89 8.90 16.02
CA ILE A 14 2.72 9.32 16.79
C ILE A 14 1.47 8.65 16.24
N LYS A 15 0.80 7.88 17.10
CA LYS A 15 -0.54 7.36 16.84
C LYS A 15 -1.60 8.32 17.39
N LYS A 16 -2.64 8.56 16.61
CA LYS A 16 -3.77 9.41 16.99
C LYS A 16 -5.08 8.77 16.57
N THR A 17 -6.07 8.78 17.46
CA THR A 17 -7.44 8.38 17.12
C THR A 17 -8.24 9.61 16.71
N VAL A 18 -8.77 9.60 15.48
CA VAL A 18 -9.69 10.61 14.96
C VAL A 18 -11.11 10.08 15.06
N ARG A 19 -12.01 10.83 15.70
CA ARG A 19 -13.40 10.43 15.85
C ARG A 19 -14.18 10.69 14.55
N ILE A 20 -15.17 9.84 14.29
CA ILE A 20 -16.11 9.95 13.17
C ILE A 20 -17.46 10.32 13.78
N THR A 21 -18.07 11.41 13.32
CA THR A 21 -19.38 11.87 13.78
C THR A 21 -20.49 11.00 13.20
N ARG A 22 -20.44 10.74 11.89
CA ARG A 22 -21.46 10.00 11.15
C ARG A 22 -20.94 9.44 9.83
N ALA A 23 -21.61 8.40 9.35
CA ALA A 23 -21.55 7.95 7.96
C ALA A 23 -22.98 7.74 7.43
N HIS A 24 -23.32 8.31 6.29
CA HIS A 24 -24.68 8.21 5.74
C HIS A 24 -24.68 8.10 4.22
N LEU A 25 -25.79 7.54 3.72
CA LEU A 25 -25.98 7.36 2.30
C LEU A 25 -26.59 8.63 1.72
N GLU A 26 -26.14 8.97 0.53
CA GLU A 26 -26.68 10.05 -0.30
C GLU A 26 -26.67 9.61 -1.76
N GLU A 27 -27.34 10.36 -2.62
CA GLU A 27 -27.28 10.19 -4.07
C GLU A 27 -26.33 11.22 -4.68
N ASP A 28 -25.53 10.80 -5.65
CA ASP A 28 -24.70 11.74 -6.40
C ASP A 28 -25.53 12.56 -7.39
N ALA A 29 -25.07 13.78 -7.64
CA ALA A 29 -25.60 14.63 -8.68
C ALA A 29 -24.97 14.31 -10.06
N GLY A 30 -25.68 14.71 -11.12
CA GLY A 30 -25.14 14.72 -12.48
C GLY A 30 -23.95 15.68 -12.65
N LYS A 31 -23.32 15.64 -13.83
CA LYS A 31 -22.19 16.48 -14.19
C LYS A 31 -22.67 17.67 -15.02
N SER A 32 -22.18 18.86 -14.68
CA SER A 32 -22.40 20.10 -15.42
C SER A 32 -21.12 20.50 -16.16
N SER A 33 -21.22 20.77 -17.47
CA SER A 33 -20.08 21.15 -18.32
C SER A 33 -20.40 22.41 -19.12
N HIS A 34 -19.66 23.48 -18.88
CA HIS A 34 -19.79 24.73 -19.62
C HIS A 34 -19.11 24.63 -20.99
N GLY A 35 -19.70 25.19 -22.03
CA GLY A 35 -19.15 25.18 -23.38
C GLY A 35 -19.35 23.87 -24.16
N ALA A 36 -20.00 22.87 -23.55
CA ALA A 36 -20.43 21.65 -24.26
C ALA A 36 -21.60 21.91 -25.22
N VAL A 37 -22.34 23.00 -25.00
CA VAL A 37 -23.42 23.49 -25.86
C VAL A 37 -23.18 24.99 -26.08
N GLU A 38 -23.37 25.46 -27.32
CA GLU A 38 -23.22 26.88 -27.65
C GLU A 38 -24.15 27.73 -26.79
N ASN A 39 -23.59 28.74 -26.10
CA ASN A 39 -24.31 29.62 -25.17
C ASN A 39 -25.10 28.89 -24.07
N GLY A 40 -24.70 27.67 -23.69
CA GLY A 40 -25.38 26.86 -22.71
C GLY A 40 -24.44 26.04 -21.83
N THR A 41 -25.07 25.25 -20.95
CA THR A 41 -24.38 24.27 -20.10
C THR A 41 -24.90 22.89 -20.45
N GLY A 42 -24.00 21.97 -20.79
CA GLY A 42 -24.34 20.57 -20.98
C GLY A 42 -24.52 19.89 -19.62
N ILE A 43 -25.65 19.22 -19.44
CA ILE A 43 -25.95 18.44 -18.24
C ILE A 43 -25.90 16.96 -18.62
N ASP A 44 -25.01 16.21 -17.97
CA ASP A 44 -24.89 14.76 -18.10
C ASP A 44 -25.42 14.11 -16.82
N LEU A 45 -26.50 13.34 -16.95
CA LEU A 45 -27.17 12.67 -15.84
C LEU A 45 -26.76 11.21 -15.66
N ASN A 46 -25.79 10.69 -16.42
CA ASN A 46 -25.36 9.29 -16.32
C ASN A 46 -24.88 8.89 -14.91
N ARG A 47 -24.41 9.88 -14.12
CA ARG A 47 -23.96 9.69 -12.73
C ARG A 47 -25.04 9.96 -11.69
N ALA A 48 -26.15 10.60 -12.06
CA ALA A 48 -27.19 10.98 -11.11
C ALA A 48 -27.80 9.72 -10.46
N GLY A 49 -27.99 9.74 -9.14
CA GLY A 49 -28.52 8.58 -8.40
C GLY A 49 -27.49 7.52 -8.03
N THR A 50 -26.20 7.72 -8.38
CA THR A 50 -25.13 6.81 -7.94
C THR A 50 -25.04 6.82 -6.41
N PRO A 51 -24.95 5.65 -5.74
CA PRO A 51 -24.84 5.60 -4.29
C PRO A 51 -23.55 6.25 -3.79
N LEU A 52 -23.68 7.11 -2.79
CA LEU A 52 -22.56 7.73 -2.09
C LEU A 52 -22.62 7.44 -0.60
N LEU A 53 -21.45 7.42 0.04
CA LEU A 53 -21.30 7.31 1.49
C LEU A 53 -20.54 8.54 2.00
N GLU A 54 -21.24 9.51 2.57
CA GLU A 54 -20.61 10.68 3.19
C GLU A 54 -20.17 10.35 4.62
N ILE A 55 -18.86 10.44 4.86
CA ILE A 55 -18.22 10.19 6.16
C ILE A 55 -17.71 11.53 6.72
N VAL A 56 -18.25 11.95 7.86
CA VAL A 56 -17.89 13.21 8.51
C VAL A 56 -17.09 12.91 9.77
N SER A 57 -15.86 13.42 9.85
CA SER A 57 -15.02 13.36 11.04
C SER A 57 -15.30 14.49 12.03
N GLU A 58 -14.97 14.25 13.29
CA GLU A 58 -14.82 15.32 14.28
C GLU A 58 -13.59 16.17 13.94
N PRO A 59 -13.53 17.45 14.39
CA PRO A 59 -12.39 18.35 14.16
C PRO A 59 -11.19 18.02 15.06
N ASP A 60 -10.79 16.75 15.11
CA ASP A 60 -9.70 16.24 15.95
C ASP A 60 -8.33 16.45 15.31
N MET A 61 -8.25 16.57 13.98
CA MET A 61 -7.00 16.72 13.24
C MET A 61 -6.40 18.12 13.44
N THR A 62 -5.11 18.18 13.79
CA THR A 62 -4.42 19.42 14.18
C THR A 62 -3.31 19.85 13.20
N SER A 63 -3.07 19.08 12.15
CA SER A 63 -2.05 19.38 11.14
C SER A 63 -2.46 18.85 9.76
N ALA A 64 -1.85 19.41 8.71
CA ALA A 64 -2.03 18.93 7.34
C ALA A 64 -1.59 17.45 7.19
N LEU A 65 -0.51 17.07 7.87
CA LEU A 65 -0.01 15.69 7.88
C LEU A 65 -1.04 14.71 8.47
N GLU A 66 -1.69 15.07 9.58
CA GLU A 66 -2.76 14.26 10.17
C GLU A 66 -3.97 14.15 9.23
N ALA A 67 -4.35 15.24 8.56
CA ALA A 67 -5.45 15.23 7.59
C ALA A 67 -5.17 14.30 6.41
N VAL A 68 -3.95 14.35 5.87
CA VAL A 68 -3.51 13.44 4.80
C VAL A 68 -3.47 12.00 5.30
N ALA A 69 -2.94 11.74 6.50
CA ALA A 69 -2.89 10.41 7.08
C ALA A 69 -4.30 9.83 7.30
N TYR A 70 -5.25 10.64 7.78
CA TYR A 70 -6.65 10.26 7.90
C TYR A 70 -7.29 9.94 6.55
N ALA A 71 -7.13 10.82 5.56
CA ALA A 71 -7.68 10.61 4.23
C ALA A 71 -7.12 9.34 3.57
N LYS A 72 -5.81 9.11 3.66
CA LYS A 72 -5.16 7.86 3.20
C LYS A 72 -5.68 6.64 3.93
N LYS A 73 -5.80 6.72 5.26
CA LYS A 73 -6.25 5.56 6.05
C LYS A 73 -7.70 5.19 5.76
N LEU A 74 -8.55 6.19 5.55
CA LEU A 74 -9.94 5.96 5.17
C LEU A 74 -10.03 5.40 3.75
N HIS A 75 -9.25 5.95 2.82
CA HIS A 75 -9.12 5.45 1.45
C HIS A 75 -8.67 3.98 1.40
N GLU A 76 -7.61 3.62 2.12
CA GLU A 76 -7.15 2.23 2.28
C GLU A 76 -8.27 1.33 2.83
N LEU A 77 -9.01 1.80 3.85
CA LEU A 77 -10.07 1.02 4.47
C LEU A 77 -11.21 0.72 3.51
N VAL A 78 -11.71 1.73 2.78
CA VAL A 78 -12.85 1.55 1.87
C VAL A 78 -12.50 0.71 0.65
N GLN A 79 -11.25 0.80 0.18
CA GLN A 79 -10.71 -0.08 -0.86
C GLN A 79 -10.57 -1.52 -0.34
N TRP A 80 -10.06 -1.69 0.87
CA TRP A 80 -9.84 -3.02 1.47
C TRP A 80 -11.12 -3.83 1.64
N ILE A 81 -12.19 -3.17 2.09
CA ILE A 81 -13.51 -3.81 2.26
C ILE A 81 -14.30 -3.89 0.95
N GLY A 82 -13.76 -3.36 -0.16
CA GLY A 82 -14.32 -3.50 -1.51
C GLY A 82 -15.59 -2.69 -1.78
N ILE A 83 -15.82 -1.58 -1.06
CA ILE A 83 -17.01 -0.73 -1.28
C ILE A 83 -16.74 0.48 -2.19
N CYS A 84 -15.48 0.79 -2.48
CA CYS A 84 -15.05 1.92 -3.31
C CYS A 84 -13.71 1.59 -3.97
N ASP A 85 -13.54 1.92 -5.25
CA ASP A 85 -12.26 1.75 -5.96
C ASP A 85 -11.20 2.80 -5.53
N GLY A 86 -11.60 3.86 -4.81
CA GLY A 86 -10.72 4.87 -4.27
C GLY A 86 -10.11 5.84 -5.29
N ASN A 87 -10.51 5.83 -6.56
CA ASN A 87 -9.96 6.71 -7.58
C ASN A 87 -10.35 8.19 -7.37
N MET A 88 -9.41 8.98 -6.85
CA MET A 88 -9.60 10.42 -6.64
C MET A 88 -9.69 11.24 -7.94
N GLN A 89 -9.11 10.76 -9.06
CA GLN A 89 -9.14 11.48 -10.33
C GLN A 89 -10.49 11.33 -11.04
N GLU A 90 -11.07 10.13 -10.97
CA GLU A 90 -12.40 9.83 -11.50
C GLU A 90 -13.52 10.28 -10.54
N GLY A 91 -13.16 10.67 -9.32
CA GLY A 91 -14.06 11.25 -8.33
C GLY A 91 -14.89 10.23 -7.57
N SER A 92 -14.48 8.96 -7.54
CA SER A 92 -15.10 7.93 -6.69
C SER A 92 -14.73 8.11 -5.21
N PHE A 93 -13.59 8.76 -4.92
CA PHE A 93 -13.21 9.22 -3.59
C PHE A 93 -13.00 10.74 -3.58
N ARG A 94 -13.80 11.45 -2.79
CA ARG A 94 -13.78 12.92 -2.67
C ARG A 94 -13.55 13.31 -1.23
N CYS A 95 -12.90 14.46 -1.03
CA CYS A 95 -12.74 15.02 0.29
C CYS A 95 -12.85 16.55 0.23
N ASP A 96 -13.75 17.10 1.02
CA ASP A 96 -13.84 18.52 1.30
C ASP A 96 -13.22 18.76 2.69
N ILE A 97 -12.34 19.76 2.79
CA ILE A 97 -11.55 19.99 4.01
C ILE A 97 -12.02 21.25 4.71
N ASN A 98 -12.28 21.16 6.01
CA ASN A 98 -12.67 22.29 6.84
C ASN A 98 -11.47 22.75 7.69
N VAL A 99 -11.02 23.99 7.50
CA VAL A 99 -9.86 24.56 8.20
C VAL A 99 -10.27 25.78 9.00
N SER A 100 -9.77 25.86 10.24
CA SER A 100 -9.80 27.05 11.07
C SER A 100 -8.54 27.11 11.93
N VAL A 101 -8.00 28.31 12.15
CA VAL A 101 -6.89 28.51 13.10
C VAL A 101 -7.39 29.11 14.41
N LYS A 102 -6.65 28.87 15.51
CA LYS A 102 -6.94 29.45 16.83
C LYS A 102 -5.67 29.92 17.51
N ARG A 103 -5.80 30.92 18.40
CA ARG A 103 -4.67 31.40 19.22
C ARG A 103 -4.21 30.29 20.18
N LYS A 104 -2.92 30.28 20.50
CA LYS A 104 -2.36 29.32 21.48
C LYS A 104 -3.03 29.52 22.84
N GLY A 105 -3.39 28.42 23.51
CA GLY A 105 -3.98 28.43 24.86
C GLY A 105 -5.50 28.57 24.91
N THR A 106 -6.20 28.66 23.78
CA THR A 106 -7.67 28.57 23.74
C THR A 106 -8.14 27.25 23.16
N ASP A 107 -9.27 26.75 23.65
CA ASP A 107 -9.98 25.61 23.08
C ASP A 107 -11.01 26.00 22.03
N LYS A 108 -11.36 27.29 21.96
CA LYS A 108 -12.32 27.81 20.99
C LYS A 108 -11.71 27.79 19.58
N LEU A 109 -12.32 27.02 18.67
CA LEU A 109 -11.98 27.00 17.25
C LEU A 109 -12.30 28.36 16.59
N GLY A 110 -11.52 28.71 15.57
CA GLY A 110 -11.73 29.92 14.78
C GLY A 110 -12.87 29.79 13.78
N THR A 111 -13.04 30.81 12.94
CA THR A 111 -14.02 30.76 11.84
C THR A 111 -13.57 29.74 10.80
N ARG A 112 -14.46 28.80 10.48
CA ARG A 112 -14.22 27.72 9.52
C ARG A 112 -14.29 28.22 8.09
N ARG A 113 -13.32 27.83 7.27
CA ARG A 113 -13.38 27.89 5.80
C ARG A 113 -13.30 26.47 5.22
N GLU A 114 -14.13 26.23 4.21
CA GLU A 114 -14.33 24.92 3.58
C GLU A 114 -13.62 24.92 2.22
N ILE A 115 -12.59 24.09 2.06
CA ILE A 115 -11.82 23.93 0.84
C ILE A 115 -12.43 22.79 0.02
N LYS A 116 -12.79 23.08 -1.23
CA LYS A 116 -13.30 22.12 -2.21
C LYS A 116 -12.31 21.90 -3.37
N ASN A 117 -12.58 20.90 -4.20
CA ASN A 117 -11.82 20.53 -5.41
C ASN A 117 -10.41 20.00 -5.09
N LEU A 118 -10.34 19.00 -4.22
CA LEU A 118 -9.10 18.37 -3.78
C LEU A 118 -8.99 16.95 -4.36
N ASN A 119 -8.34 16.83 -5.52
CA ASN A 119 -8.28 15.57 -6.29
C ASN A 119 -7.02 14.73 -6.02
N SER A 120 -6.19 15.10 -5.04
CA SER A 120 -5.04 14.30 -4.61
C SER A 120 -4.66 14.57 -3.15
N PHE A 121 -4.04 13.60 -2.50
CA PHE A 121 -3.51 13.78 -1.14
C PHE A 121 -2.47 14.91 -1.05
N LYS A 122 -1.68 15.13 -2.10
CA LYS A 122 -0.73 16.25 -2.18
C LYS A 122 -1.46 17.60 -2.18
N PHE A 123 -2.56 17.70 -2.92
CA PHE A 123 -3.36 18.94 -2.98
C PHE A 123 -4.07 19.22 -1.66
N ILE A 124 -4.51 18.17 -0.94
CA ILE A 124 -5.03 18.32 0.43
C ILE A 124 -4.00 19.00 1.32
N GLU A 125 -2.75 18.49 1.34
CA GLU A 125 -1.67 19.06 2.14
C GLU A 125 -1.38 20.52 1.79
N GLN A 126 -1.19 20.81 0.50
CA GLN A 126 -0.88 22.15 0.01
C GLN A 126 -1.99 23.15 0.32
N ALA A 127 -3.25 22.76 0.10
CA ALA A 127 -4.39 23.62 0.34
C ALA A 127 -4.55 23.96 1.82
N ILE A 128 -4.37 22.97 2.72
CA ILE A 128 -4.40 23.20 4.17
C ILE A 128 -3.29 24.17 4.58
N HIS A 129 -2.07 23.99 4.08
CA HIS A 129 -0.96 24.89 4.41
C HIS A 129 -1.22 26.32 3.94
N TYR A 130 -1.63 26.49 2.68
CA TYR A 130 -1.95 27.81 2.14
C TYR A 130 -3.06 28.49 2.96
N GLU A 131 -4.17 27.79 3.19
CA GLU A 131 -5.33 28.33 3.89
C GLU A 131 -5.00 28.66 5.36
N THR A 132 -4.20 27.82 6.02
CA THR A 132 -3.74 28.07 7.39
C THR A 132 -2.91 29.33 7.48
N GLN A 133 -1.93 29.51 6.58
CA GLN A 133 -1.07 30.70 6.56
C GLN A 133 -1.89 31.95 6.25
N TRP A 134 -2.75 31.89 5.24
CA TRP A 134 -3.64 33.00 4.89
C TRP A 134 -4.51 33.43 6.09
N GLN A 135 -5.10 32.48 6.83
CA GLN A 135 -5.90 32.81 8.00
C GLN A 135 -5.06 33.44 9.13
N ILE A 136 -3.83 32.98 9.33
CA ILE A 136 -2.91 33.56 10.33
C ILE A 136 -2.58 35.00 9.95
N GLU A 137 -2.16 35.26 8.70
CA GLU A 137 -1.82 36.59 8.21
C GLU A 137 -2.98 37.58 8.37
N MET A 138 -4.20 37.17 7.97
CA MET A 138 -5.39 38.01 8.14
C MET A 138 -5.67 38.34 9.62
N LEU A 139 -5.54 37.37 10.52
CA LEU A 139 -5.75 37.59 11.96
C LEU A 139 -4.65 38.44 12.60
N GLU A 140 -3.41 38.36 12.10
CA GLU A 140 -2.28 39.17 12.57
C GLU A 140 -2.36 40.62 12.07
N GLU A 141 -2.91 40.84 10.88
CA GLU A 141 -3.28 42.18 10.37
C GLU A 141 -4.52 42.78 11.05
N GLY A 142 -5.13 42.07 12.00
CA GLY A 142 -6.33 42.53 12.72
C GLY A 142 -7.62 42.42 11.90
N LYS A 143 -7.60 41.70 10.76
CA LYS A 143 -8.80 41.42 9.95
C LYS A 143 -9.59 40.26 10.55
N VAL A 144 -10.84 40.12 10.11
CA VAL A 144 -11.76 39.09 10.57
C VAL A 144 -11.91 38.02 9.49
N ILE A 145 -11.76 36.76 9.87
CA ILE A 145 -12.05 35.63 8.99
C ILE A 145 -13.56 35.45 8.86
N GLN A 146 -14.05 35.44 7.62
CA GLN A 146 -15.43 35.12 7.30
C GLN A 146 -15.58 33.66 6.90
N GLN A 147 -16.72 33.06 7.23
CA GLN A 147 -17.05 31.72 6.78
C GLN A 147 -17.23 31.73 5.27
N ALA A 148 -16.47 30.90 4.56
CA ALA A 148 -16.52 30.83 3.11
C ALA A 148 -16.22 29.42 2.61
N THR A 149 -16.72 29.12 1.41
CA THR A 149 -16.26 27.99 0.62
C THR A 149 -15.22 28.51 -0.38
N VAL A 150 -14.05 27.89 -0.40
CA VAL A 150 -12.92 28.23 -1.25
C VAL A 150 -12.60 27.07 -2.19
N LEU A 151 -12.13 27.38 -3.38
CA LEU A 151 -11.57 26.40 -4.31
C LEU A 151 -10.06 26.45 -4.25
N PHE A 152 -9.43 25.29 -4.18
CA PHE A 152 -8.00 25.17 -4.41
C PHE A 152 -7.70 25.16 -5.92
N ASN A 153 -6.73 25.98 -6.33
CA ASN A 153 -6.17 25.97 -7.68
C ASN A 153 -4.81 25.24 -7.66
N PRO A 154 -4.70 24.04 -8.26
CA PRO A 154 -3.45 23.28 -8.29
C PRO A 154 -2.30 23.95 -9.07
N GLU A 155 -2.59 24.84 -10.02
CA GLU A 155 -1.58 25.53 -10.83
C GLU A 155 -0.90 26.65 -10.04
N THR A 156 -1.66 27.39 -9.24
CA THR A 156 -1.13 28.50 -8.43
C THR A 156 -0.79 28.08 -7.00
N GLY A 157 -1.39 26.99 -6.51
CA GLY A 157 -1.28 26.55 -5.12
C GLY A 157 -2.11 27.38 -4.13
N GLU A 158 -3.05 28.18 -4.62
CA GLU A 158 -3.82 29.14 -3.82
C GLU A 158 -5.27 28.71 -3.62
N THR A 159 -5.89 29.16 -2.52
CA THR A 159 -7.33 29.07 -2.31
C THR A 159 -8.03 30.37 -2.72
N LYS A 160 -9.07 30.27 -3.55
CA LYS A 160 -9.88 31.43 -3.98
C LYS A 160 -11.32 31.28 -3.49
N ALA A 161 -11.85 32.33 -2.88
CA ALA A 161 -13.25 32.36 -2.47
C ALA A 161 -14.16 32.45 -3.70
N MET A 162 -15.10 31.51 -3.85
CA MET A 162 -16.05 31.54 -4.96
C MET A 162 -17.30 32.37 -4.67
N ARG A 163 -17.66 32.54 -3.40
CA ARG A 163 -18.87 33.26 -2.95
C ARG A 163 -18.76 33.58 -1.46
N SER A 164 -19.17 34.78 -1.04
CA SER A 164 -19.45 35.06 0.38
C SER A 164 -20.72 34.29 0.79
N LYS A 165 -20.62 33.42 1.80
CA LYS A 165 -21.81 32.80 2.42
C LYS A 165 -22.49 33.89 3.25
N GLU A 166 -23.29 34.75 2.63
CA GLU A 166 -24.13 35.71 3.37
C GLU A 166 -25.31 35.02 4.08
N GLU A 167 -25.66 33.79 3.67
CA GLU A 167 -26.69 32.98 4.34
C GLU A 167 -26.24 31.52 4.41
N ALA A 168 -26.45 30.86 5.56
CA ALA A 168 -26.39 29.41 5.62
C ALA A 168 -27.51 28.87 4.73
N ASN A 169 -27.19 28.05 3.72
CA ASN A 169 -28.20 27.49 2.83
C ASN A 169 -29.25 26.73 3.68
N ASP A 170 -30.49 27.21 3.66
CA ASP A 170 -31.61 26.48 4.23
C ASP A 170 -32.00 25.35 3.27
N TYR A 171 -31.40 24.18 3.50
CA TYR A 171 -31.67 22.97 2.73
C TYR A 171 -33.07 22.38 3.02
N ARG A 172 -33.82 22.92 3.99
CA ARG A 172 -35.18 22.50 4.34
C ARG A 172 -35.28 20.99 4.55
N TYR A 173 -34.37 20.40 5.33
CA TYR A 173 -34.39 18.97 5.60
C TYR A 173 -35.72 18.51 6.21
N PHE A 174 -36.35 17.51 5.59
CA PHE A 174 -37.49 16.79 6.13
C PHE A 174 -37.36 15.29 5.77
N PRO A 175 -38.01 14.38 6.51
CA PRO A 175 -38.01 12.97 6.16
C PRO A 175 -38.63 12.75 4.77
N ASP A 176 -37.92 12.02 3.91
CA ASP A 176 -38.41 11.65 2.59
C ASP A 176 -39.67 10.77 2.73
N PRO A 177 -40.86 11.22 2.29
CA PRO A 177 -42.10 10.47 2.43
C PRO A 177 -42.20 9.29 1.46
N ASP A 178 -41.40 9.28 0.38
CA ASP A 178 -41.38 8.22 -0.62
C ASP A 178 -40.55 7.02 -0.16
N LEU A 179 -39.69 7.21 0.85
CA LEU A 179 -38.86 6.18 1.46
C LEU A 179 -39.37 5.82 2.85
N LEU A 180 -39.82 4.57 3.00
CA LEU A 180 -40.13 4.02 4.32
C LEU A 180 -38.87 3.94 5.19
N PRO A 181 -38.97 4.12 6.52
CA PRO A 181 -37.85 3.94 7.42
C PRO A 181 -37.18 2.57 7.24
N LEU A 182 -35.85 2.57 7.08
CA LEU A 182 -35.07 1.35 6.94
C LEU A 182 -34.74 0.76 8.32
N GLU A 183 -35.34 -0.39 8.64
CA GLU A 183 -34.99 -1.17 9.83
C GLU A 183 -33.95 -2.25 9.49
N ILE A 184 -32.82 -2.23 10.20
CA ILE A 184 -31.75 -3.22 10.04
C ILE A 184 -31.70 -4.08 11.30
N SER A 185 -32.05 -5.36 11.18
CA SER A 185 -32.10 -6.28 12.33
C SER A 185 -30.72 -6.66 12.85
N ASP A 186 -30.63 -7.01 14.14
CA ASP A 186 -29.39 -7.46 14.77
C ASP A 186 -28.84 -8.75 14.13
N GLU A 187 -29.73 -9.63 13.64
CA GLU A 187 -29.35 -10.82 12.88
C GLU A 187 -28.66 -10.44 11.59
N LYS A 188 -29.19 -9.45 10.85
CA LYS A 188 -28.58 -8.97 9.61
C LYS A 188 -27.22 -8.34 9.87
N ILE A 189 -27.09 -7.54 10.93
CA ILE A 189 -25.81 -6.96 11.36
C ILE A 189 -24.81 -8.07 11.67
N SER A 190 -25.23 -9.10 12.41
CA SER A 190 -24.38 -10.23 12.80
C SER A 190 -23.93 -11.06 11.59
N GLN A 191 -24.83 -11.32 10.64
CA GLN A 191 -24.50 -11.99 9.37
C GLN A 191 -23.47 -11.19 8.57
N ILE A 192 -23.67 -9.87 8.42
CA ILE A 192 -22.73 -9.01 7.70
C ILE A 192 -21.36 -9.05 8.41
N LYS A 193 -21.32 -8.84 9.73
CA LYS A 193 -20.08 -8.91 10.52
C LYS A 193 -19.33 -10.23 10.36
N ALA A 194 -20.04 -11.36 10.31
CA ALA A 194 -19.42 -12.67 10.11
C ALA A 194 -18.85 -12.87 8.69
N SER A 195 -19.42 -12.20 7.69
CA SER A 195 -18.93 -12.21 6.31
C SER A 195 -17.88 -11.15 5.99
N MET A 196 -17.65 -10.20 6.91
CA MET A 196 -16.69 -9.12 6.67
C MET A 196 -15.27 -9.66 6.56
N THR A 197 -14.57 -9.17 5.56
CA THR A 197 -13.13 -9.39 5.42
C THR A 197 -12.41 -8.90 6.67
N GLU A 198 -11.45 -9.69 7.15
CA GLU A 198 -10.52 -9.28 8.21
C GLU A 198 -9.86 -7.95 7.86
N LEU A 199 -9.90 -6.98 8.78
CA LEU A 199 -9.33 -5.65 8.55
C LEU A 199 -7.79 -5.71 8.43
N PRO A 200 -7.16 -4.78 7.69
CA PRO A 200 -5.72 -4.87 7.40
C PRO A 200 -4.85 -4.96 8.65
N HIS A 201 -5.18 -4.21 9.70
CA HIS A 201 -4.40 -4.20 10.95
C HIS A 201 -4.54 -5.51 11.76
N LEU A 202 -5.73 -6.13 11.73
CA LEU A 202 -5.95 -7.44 12.35
C LEU A 202 -5.18 -8.52 11.59
N MET A 203 -5.27 -8.49 10.26
CA MET A 203 -4.53 -9.39 9.39
C MET A 203 -3.02 -9.22 9.55
N LYS A 204 -2.53 -7.99 9.67
CA LYS A 204 -1.11 -7.71 9.93
C LYS A 204 -0.65 -8.37 11.23
N ALA A 205 -1.39 -8.17 12.33
CA ALA A 205 -1.09 -8.80 13.61
C ALA A 205 -1.13 -10.34 13.54
N ARG A 206 -2.08 -10.90 12.78
CA ARG A 206 -2.17 -12.34 12.51
C ARG A 206 -0.97 -12.85 11.71
N LEU A 207 -0.54 -12.12 10.69
CA LEU A 207 0.65 -12.44 9.89
C LEU A 207 1.94 -12.44 10.72
N GLU A 208 2.10 -11.45 11.61
CA GLU A 208 3.23 -11.39 12.54
C GLU A 208 3.22 -12.58 13.52
N LYS A 209 2.06 -12.90 14.09
CA LYS A 209 1.92 -13.95 15.11
C LYS A 209 2.00 -15.36 14.55
N ASP A 210 1.17 -15.66 13.56
CA ASP A 210 0.94 -17.04 13.09
C ASP A 210 1.97 -17.46 12.04
N TYR A 211 2.50 -16.51 11.27
CA TYR A 211 3.46 -16.76 10.19
C TYR A 211 4.85 -16.18 10.45
N GLN A 212 5.09 -15.60 11.64
CA GLN A 212 6.39 -15.06 12.07
C GLN A 212 6.97 -14.04 11.07
N LEU A 213 6.09 -13.33 10.36
CA LEU A 213 6.50 -12.26 9.46
C LEU A 213 6.98 -11.06 10.28
N SER A 214 7.95 -10.31 9.74
CA SER A 214 8.35 -9.06 10.37
C SER A 214 7.23 -8.03 10.22
N SER A 215 7.21 -7.00 11.07
CA SER A 215 6.22 -5.93 10.93
C SER A 215 6.27 -5.20 9.58
N TYR A 216 7.46 -5.15 8.98
CA TYR A 216 7.66 -4.65 7.62
C TYR A 216 6.99 -5.56 6.59
N ASP A 217 7.24 -6.86 6.64
CA ASP A 217 6.67 -7.80 5.66
C ASP A 217 5.15 -7.91 5.80
N ALA A 218 4.66 -8.05 7.03
CA ALA A 218 3.23 -8.11 7.31
C ALA A 218 2.53 -6.84 6.83
N GLY A 219 3.12 -5.66 7.10
CA GLY A 219 2.63 -4.37 6.60
C GLY A 219 2.59 -4.31 5.07
N GLY A 220 3.65 -4.78 4.41
CA GLY A 220 3.72 -4.85 2.95
C GLY A 220 2.67 -5.77 2.34
N ILE A 221 2.44 -6.95 2.92
CA ILE A 221 1.42 -7.89 2.45
C ILE A 221 0.00 -7.33 2.66
N THR A 222 -0.23 -6.61 3.77
CA THR A 222 -1.53 -5.98 4.05
C THR A 222 -1.68 -4.58 3.45
N SER A 223 -0.78 -4.16 2.56
CA SER A 223 -0.83 -2.82 1.95
C SER A 223 -2.05 -2.64 1.05
N ALA A 224 -2.48 -3.70 0.36
CA ALA A 224 -3.70 -3.73 -0.43
C ALA A 224 -4.31 -5.13 -0.42
N LYS A 225 -5.63 -5.21 -0.59
CA LYS A 225 -6.39 -6.46 -0.49
C LYS A 225 -5.92 -7.51 -1.49
N HIS A 226 -5.67 -7.12 -2.74
CA HIS A 226 -5.17 -8.02 -3.77
C HIS A 226 -3.77 -8.59 -3.47
N VAL A 227 -2.93 -7.86 -2.71
CA VAL A 227 -1.60 -8.36 -2.31
C VAL A 227 -1.76 -9.46 -1.28
N ALA A 228 -2.63 -9.24 -0.28
CA ALA A 228 -2.96 -10.24 0.72
C ALA A 228 -3.60 -11.49 0.08
N ASP A 229 -4.50 -11.30 -0.88
CA ASP A 229 -5.14 -12.41 -1.60
C ASP A 229 -4.12 -13.23 -2.38
N TYR A 230 -3.21 -12.57 -3.10
CA TYR A 230 -2.13 -13.25 -3.82
C TYR A 230 -1.20 -14.01 -2.85
N PHE A 231 -0.86 -13.42 -1.71
CA PHE A 231 -0.08 -14.08 -0.66
C PHE A 231 -0.78 -15.34 -0.14
N PHE A 232 -2.05 -15.26 0.25
CA PHE A 232 -2.78 -16.41 0.79
C PHE A 232 -3.04 -17.48 -0.29
N ALA A 233 -3.26 -17.09 -1.55
CA ALA A 233 -3.33 -18.04 -2.66
C ALA A 233 -2.00 -18.78 -2.85
N THR A 234 -0.86 -18.08 -2.80
CA THR A 234 0.47 -18.70 -2.92
C THR A 234 0.77 -19.62 -1.74
N LEU A 235 0.36 -19.19 -0.54
CA LEU A 235 0.53 -19.95 0.70
C LEU A 235 -0.30 -21.24 0.69
N LYS A 236 -1.53 -21.20 0.16
CA LYS A 236 -2.40 -22.38 0.03
C LYS A 236 -1.76 -23.47 -0.82
N GLU A 237 -0.96 -23.08 -1.81
CA GLU A 237 -0.20 -24.00 -2.65
C GLU A 237 0.98 -24.64 -1.92
N GLY A 238 1.34 -24.18 -0.72
CA GLY A 238 2.27 -24.87 0.20
C GLY A 238 3.72 -24.38 0.17
N ALA A 239 3.98 -23.15 -0.31
CA ALA A 239 5.26 -22.49 -0.14
C ALA A 239 5.38 -21.84 1.26
N GLU A 240 6.61 -21.62 1.72
CA GLU A 240 6.87 -21.11 3.07
C GLU A 240 6.50 -19.61 3.19
N PRO A 241 5.75 -19.18 4.22
CA PRO A 241 5.24 -17.82 4.38
C PRO A 241 6.28 -16.71 4.23
N LYS A 242 7.43 -16.83 4.90
CA LYS A 242 8.49 -15.81 4.88
C LYS A 242 9.11 -15.70 3.49
N GLN A 243 9.32 -16.81 2.82
CA GLN A 243 9.83 -16.86 1.46
C GLN A 243 8.84 -16.21 0.47
N ILE A 244 7.54 -16.50 0.60
CA ILE A 244 6.49 -15.86 -0.21
C ILE A 244 6.54 -14.33 0.00
N ALA A 245 6.55 -13.87 1.25
CA ALA A 245 6.57 -12.44 1.55
C ALA A 245 7.80 -11.74 0.94
N ASN A 246 8.99 -12.32 1.09
CA ASN A 246 10.22 -11.78 0.50
C ASN A 246 10.17 -11.71 -1.03
N TRP A 247 9.56 -12.70 -1.69
CA TRP A 247 9.47 -12.72 -3.16
C TRP A 247 8.40 -11.78 -3.70
N ILE A 248 7.25 -11.66 -3.02
CA ILE A 248 6.20 -10.69 -3.37
C ILE A 248 6.77 -9.28 -3.23
N LEU A 249 7.28 -8.93 -2.06
CA LEU A 249 7.73 -7.56 -1.73
C LEU A 249 9.03 -7.17 -2.44
N GLY A 250 9.81 -8.15 -2.88
CA GLY A 250 11.05 -7.95 -3.63
C GLY A 250 10.84 -8.11 -5.14
N GLN A 251 11.04 -9.33 -5.64
CA GLN A 251 11.15 -9.61 -7.07
C GLN A 251 9.86 -9.28 -7.83
N LEU A 252 8.71 -9.72 -7.31
CA LEU A 252 7.43 -9.56 -7.99
C LEU A 252 7.01 -8.08 -8.05
N PHE A 253 7.05 -7.36 -6.92
CA PHE A 253 6.76 -5.93 -6.90
C PHE A 253 7.72 -5.11 -7.74
N SER A 254 9.02 -5.43 -7.73
CA SER A 254 9.99 -4.77 -8.61
C SER A 254 9.61 -4.93 -10.08
N LYS A 255 9.19 -6.12 -10.50
CA LYS A 255 8.81 -6.42 -11.88
C LYS A 255 7.47 -5.79 -12.27
N LEU A 256 6.48 -5.85 -11.38
CA LEU A 256 5.20 -5.19 -11.55
C LEU A 256 5.36 -3.68 -11.73
N ASN A 257 6.21 -3.05 -10.91
CA ASN A 257 6.53 -1.62 -11.03
C ASN A 257 7.24 -1.27 -12.33
N GLU A 258 8.17 -2.11 -12.81
CA GLU A 258 8.83 -1.93 -14.12
C GLU A 258 7.81 -1.86 -15.27
N HIS A 259 6.73 -2.64 -15.16
CA HIS A 259 5.66 -2.71 -16.17
C HIS A 259 4.42 -1.86 -15.84
N ASN A 260 4.42 -1.12 -14.73
CA ASN A 260 3.25 -0.38 -14.20
C ASN A 260 1.97 -1.24 -14.08
N LEU A 261 2.10 -2.47 -13.58
CA LEU A 261 0.99 -3.42 -13.40
C LEU A 261 0.62 -3.56 -11.90
N SER A 262 -0.68 -3.69 -11.62
CA SER A 262 -1.14 -4.23 -10.33
C SER A 262 -0.84 -5.74 -10.26
N ILE A 263 -0.66 -6.28 -9.06
CA ILE A 263 -0.46 -7.73 -8.85
C ILE A 263 -1.63 -8.57 -9.38
N GLU A 264 -2.82 -7.98 -9.46
CA GLU A 264 -4.02 -8.59 -10.06
C GLU A 264 -3.82 -8.92 -11.54
N TYR A 265 -2.96 -8.16 -12.22
CA TYR A 265 -2.59 -8.36 -13.62
C TYR A 265 -1.21 -9.01 -13.76
N SER A 266 -0.68 -9.61 -12.70
CA SER A 266 0.60 -10.31 -12.79
C SER A 266 0.48 -11.51 -13.74
N PRO A 267 1.42 -11.68 -14.69
CA PRO A 267 1.48 -12.91 -15.49
C PRO A 267 1.87 -14.12 -14.64
N ILE A 268 2.56 -13.90 -13.50
CA ILE A 268 2.94 -14.96 -12.58
C ILE A 268 1.78 -15.25 -11.65
N LYS A 269 1.13 -16.40 -11.84
CA LYS A 269 0.06 -16.85 -10.96
C LYS A 269 0.60 -17.38 -9.62
N PRO A 270 -0.20 -17.36 -8.53
CA PRO A 270 0.20 -17.85 -7.22
C PRO A 270 0.76 -19.30 -7.23
N GLU A 271 0.20 -20.18 -8.06
CA GLU A 271 0.63 -21.57 -8.18
C GLU A 271 2.03 -21.69 -8.79
N VAL A 272 2.32 -20.86 -9.78
CA VAL A 272 3.64 -20.80 -10.45
C VAL A 272 4.69 -20.28 -9.47
N LEU A 273 4.38 -19.20 -8.75
CA LEU A 273 5.29 -18.67 -7.74
C LEU A 273 5.55 -19.73 -6.67
N SER A 274 4.49 -20.36 -6.13
CA SER A 274 4.62 -21.38 -5.10
C SER A 274 5.51 -22.55 -5.54
N LEU A 275 5.34 -23.04 -6.77
CA LEU A 275 6.18 -24.11 -7.32
C LEU A 275 7.64 -23.68 -7.45
N LEU A 276 7.91 -22.46 -7.93
CA LEU A 276 9.26 -21.92 -8.01
C LEU A 276 9.92 -21.86 -6.62
N LEU A 277 9.18 -21.41 -5.60
CA LEU A 277 9.67 -21.32 -4.22
C LEU A 277 9.96 -22.70 -3.61
N LYS A 278 9.10 -23.70 -3.88
CA LYS A 278 9.34 -25.08 -3.46
C LYS A 278 10.64 -25.64 -4.03
N ARG A 279 10.99 -25.31 -5.28
CA ARG A 279 12.27 -25.72 -5.91
C ARG A 279 13.49 -25.06 -5.30
N ILE A 280 13.32 -23.90 -4.68
CA ILE A 280 14.38 -23.30 -3.86
C ILE A 280 14.47 -24.04 -2.52
N GLN A 281 13.33 -24.34 -1.89
CA GLN A 281 13.25 -24.96 -0.58
C GLN A 281 13.79 -26.40 -0.57
N ASP A 282 13.50 -27.18 -1.60
CA ASP A 282 14.00 -28.55 -1.76
C ASP A 282 15.47 -28.61 -2.24
N GLY A 283 16.09 -27.45 -2.50
CA GLY A 283 17.47 -27.34 -2.96
C GLY A 283 17.69 -27.68 -4.43
N THR A 284 16.62 -27.88 -5.22
CA THR A 284 16.75 -28.16 -6.66
C THR A 284 17.41 -26.99 -7.38
N ILE A 285 17.07 -25.75 -7.04
CA ILE A 285 17.67 -24.54 -7.62
C ILE A 285 18.15 -23.55 -6.55
N SER A 286 19.14 -22.74 -6.90
CA SER A 286 19.55 -21.62 -6.06
C SER A 286 18.55 -20.46 -6.19
N ASN A 287 18.56 -19.54 -5.21
CA ASN A 287 17.76 -18.32 -5.30
C ASN A 287 18.10 -17.49 -6.56
N ASN A 288 19.37 -17.49 -6.98
CA ASN A 288 19.79 -16.83 -8.22
C ASN A 288 19.25 -17.56 -9.47
N GLY A 289 19.25 -18.90 -9.46
CA GLY A 289 18.62 -19.69 -10.52
C GLY A 289 17.13 -19.40 -10.61
N ALA A 290 16.44 -19.33 -9.48
CA ALA A 290 15.02 -19.00 -9.44
C ALA A 290 14.72 -17.61 -10.02
N LYS A 291 15.56 -16.60 -9.76
CA LYS A 291 15.40 -15.27 -10.37
C LYS A 291 15.53 -15.32 -11.89
N GLN A 292 16.44 -16.14 -12.42
CA GLN A 292 16.56 -16.32 -13.87
C GLN A 292 15.33 -17.01 -14.46
N LEU A 293 14.78 -18.03 -13.78
CA LEU A 293 13.52 -18.65 -14.20
C LEU A 293 12.36 -17.66 -14.15
N PHE A 294 12.28 -16.86 -13.09
CA PHE A 294 11.22 -15.87 -12.91
C PHE A 294 11.13 -14.91 -14.09
N GLU A 295 12.26 -14.39 -14.60
CA GLU A 295 12.27 -13.52 -15.78
C GLU A 295 11.73 -14.22 -17.04
N LYS A 296 11.99 -15.52 -17.20
CA LYS A 296 11.45 -16.30 -18.34
C LYS A 296 9.96 -16.60 -18.17
N LEU A 297 9.54 -16.97 -16.97
CA LEU A 297 8.14 -17.21 -16.62
C LEU A 297 7.31 -15.93 -16.76
N TRP A 298 7.91 -14.76 -16.54
CA TRP A 298 7.22 -13.49 -16.71
C TRP A 298 6.78 -13.27 -18.17
N VAL A 299 7.63 -13.66 -19.13
CA VAL A 299 7.35 -13.55 -20.57
C VAL A 299 6.45 -14.69 -21.03
N SER A 300 6.70 -15.91 -20.53
CA SER A 300 6.00 -17.13 -20.93
C SER A 300 5.54 -17.92 -19.70
N PRO A 301 4.41 -17.53 -19.08
CA PRO A 301 3.97 -18.09 -17.79
C PRO A 301 3.52 -19.55 -17.85
N ASP A 302 3.19 -20.06 -19.05
CA ASP A 302 2.76 -21.45 -19.25
C ASP A 302 3.93 -22.45 -19.32
N LEU A 303 5.18 -21.97 -19.25
CA LEU A 303 6.35 -22.85 -19.27
C LEU A 303 6.40 -23.72 -18.01
N GLN A 304 6.68 -25.00 -18.21
CA GLN A 304 6.86 -25.96 -17.13
C GLN A 304 8.17 -25.67 -16.40
N ILE A 305 8.08 -25.31 -15.12
CA ILE A 305 9.22 -24.91 -14.28
C ILE A 305 10.31 -25.98 -14.32
N ASP A 306 9.98 -27.25 -14.10
CA ASP A 306 10.97 -28.34 -14.03
C ASP A 306 11.70 -28.56 -15.36
N ALA A 307 10.99 -28.46 -16.48
CA ALA A 307 11.60 -28.55 -17.80
C ALA A 307 12.57 -27.37 -18.04
N LEU A 308 12.21 -26.17 -17.58
CA LEU A 308 13.04 -24.98 -17.68
C LEU A 308 14.30 -25.09 -16.80
N ILE A 309 14.18 -25.66 -15.60
CA ILE A 309 15.33 -25.94 -14.73
C ILE A 309 16.34 -26.84 -15.45
N GLU A 310 15.87 -27.86 -16.16
CA GLU A 310 16.71 -28.79 -16.89
C GLU A 310 17.34 -28.16 -18.13
N SER A 311 16.55 -27.47 -18.97
CA SER A 311 17.05 -26.87 -20.21
C SER A 311 18.07 -25.77 -19.97
N GLU A 312 17.93 -25.01 -18.89
CA GLU A 312 18.87 -23.96 -18.50
C GLU A 312 20.04 -24.52 -17.65
N GLY A 313 19.99 -25.81 -17.29
CA GLY A 313 21.00 -26.46 -16.46
C GLY A 313 21.15 -25.82 -15.09
N LEU A 314 20.04 -25.39 -14.47
CA LEU A 314 20.03 -24.62 -13.21
C LEU A 314 19.95 -25.48 -11.95
N LYS A 315 19.92 -26.81 -12.11
CA LYS A 315 20.00 -27.74 -10.97
C LYS A 315 21.24 -27.45 -10.11
N GLN A 316 21.07 -27.33 -8.80
CA GLN A 316 22.19 -27.18 -7.89
C GLN A 316 23.05 -28.44 -7.88
N VAL A 317 24.36 -28.24 -7.79
CA VAL A 317 25.32 -29.30 -7.53
C VAL A 317 25.46 -29.43 -6.01
N SER A 318 24.93 -30.52 -5.48
CA SER A 318 25.00 -30.88 -4.05
C SER A 318 25.92 -32.07 -3.77
N ASP A 319 26.59 -32.59 -4.80
CA ASP A 319 27.59 -33.65 -4.68
C ASP A 319 28.83 -33.10 -3.95
N SER A 320 29.06 -33.60 -2.74
CA SER A 320 30.16 -33.16 -1.88
C SER A 320 31.53 -33.41 -2.52
N GLY A 321 31.69 -34.45 -3.33
CA GLY A 321 32.94 -34.74 -4.03
C GLY A 321 33.26 -33.69 -5.09
N LEU A 322 32.27 -33.30 -5.90
CA LEU A 322 32.44 -32.21 -6.87
C LEU A 322 32.72 -30.87 -6.20
N ILE A 323 32.02 -30.57 -5.10
CA ILE A 323 32.24 -29.33 -4.33
C ILE A 323 33.66 -29.32 -3.72
N GLU A 324 34.12 -30.44 -3.16
CA GLU A 324 35.47 -30.54 -2.59
C GLU A 324 36.60 -30.36 -3.61
N VAL A 325 36.38 -30.83 -4.85
CA VAL A 325 37.31 -30.61 -5.97
C VAL A 325 37.36 -29.13 -6.34
N MET A 326 36.19 -28.47 -6.49
CA MET A 326 36.14 -27.03 -6.77
C MET A 326 36.78 -26.20 -5.64
N ILE A 327 36.52 -26.56 -4.38
CA ILE A 327 37.17 -25.92 -3.23
C ILE A 327 38.70 -26.10 -3.31
N GLY A 328 39.18 -27.31 -3.60
CA GLY A 328 40.62 -27.57 -3.75
C GLY A 328 41.28 -26.72 -4.84
N GLU A 329 40.61 -26.57 -5.98
CA GLU A 329 41.09 -25.73 -7.09
C GLU A 329 41.13 -24.24 -6.70
N VAL A 330 40.06 -23.73 -6.06
CA VAL A 330 40.01 -22.33 -5.61
C VAL A 330 41.06 -22.04 -4.56
N LEU A 331 41.25 -22.92 -3.57
CA LEU A 331 42.27 -22.75 -2.54
C LEU A 331 43.68 -22.71 -3.15
N LYS A 332 43.97 -23.60 -4.10
CA LYS A 332 45.27 -23.63 -4.80
C LYS A 332 45.52 -22.35 -5.61
N ASN A 333 44.49 -21.82 -6.26
CA ASN A 333 44.61 -20.64 -7.11
C ASN A 333 44.54 -19.31 -6.34
N ASN A 334 44.15 -19.32 -5.06
CA ASN A 334 43.95 -18.12 -4.24
C ASN A 334 44.70 -18.20 -2.90
N GLN A 335 45.95 -18.69 -2.92
CA GLN A 335 46.74 -18.92 -1.70
C GLN A 335 46.85 -17.68 -0.80
N ALA A 336 46.97 -16.48 -1.37
CA ALA A 336 47.01 -15.24 -0.61
C ALA A 336 45.75 -15.03 0.26
N MET A 337 44.55 -15.35 -0.25
CA MET A 337 43.30 -15.23 0.52
C MET A 337 43.21 -16.30 1.63
N VAL A 338 43.82 -17.47 1.42
CA VAL A 338 43.89 -18.54 2.42
C VAL A 338 44.76 -18.09 3.61
N ASP A 339 45.91 -17.49 3.32
CA ASP A 339 46.84 -17.01 4.35
C ASP A 339 46.24 -15.80 5.11
N GLU A 340 45.48 -14.93 4.42
CA GLU A 340 44.73 -13.85 5.05
C GLU A 340 43.63 -14.37 6.00
N TYR A 341 42.91 -15.42 5.62
CA TYR A 341 41.92 -16.02 6.52
C TYR A 341 42.58 -16.65 7.75
N ARG A 342 43.67 -17.40 7.56
CA ARG A 342 44.43 -18.03 8.67
C ARG A 342 45.07 -17.03 9.63
N SER A 343 45.32 -15.80 9.18
CA SER A 343 45.80 -14.70 10.04
C SER A 343 44.68 -13.93 10.76
N GLY A 344 43.42 -14.40 10.65
CA GLY A 344 42.27 -13.89 11.41
C GLY A 344 41.42 -12.86 10.67
N LYS A 345 41.59 -12.68 9.34
CA LYS A 345 40.72 -11.80 8.55
C LYS A 345 39.48 -12.55 8.05
N ASP A 346 38.39 -12.50 8.81
CA ASP A 346 37.12 -13.17 8.45
C ASP A 346 36.54 -12.75 7.08
N LYS A 347 36.84 -11.54 6.60
CA LYS A 347 36.39 -11.09 5.26
C LYS A 347 36.95 -11.93 4.12
N ALA A 348 38.12 -12.55 4.28
CA ALA A 348 38.73 -13.40 3.26
C ALA A 348 37.93 -14.69 3.02
N PHE A 349 37.20 -15.17 4.03
CA PHE A 349 36.33 -16.33 3.91
C PHE A 349 35.18 -16.07 2.92
N ASN A 350 34.48 -14.95 3.06
CA ASN A 350 33.38 -14.58 2.15
C ASN A 350 33.88 -14.36 0.71
N ALA A 351 35.10 -13.86 0.53
CA ALA A 351 35.72 -13.72 -0.78
C ALA A 351 36.00 -15.10 -1.43
N LEU A 352 36.51 -16.07 -0.67
CA LEU A 352 36.73 -17.46 -1.12
C LEU A 352 35.41 -18.14 -1.50
N VAL A 353 34.35 -17.99 -0.69
CA VAL A 353 33.00 -18.45 -1.04
C VAL A 353 32.55 -17.84 -2.35
N GLY A 354 32.75 -16.53 -2.55
CA GLY A 354 32.46 -15.86 -3.82
C GLY A 354 33.20 -16.45 -5.02
N GLN A 355 34.48 -16.81 -4.87
CA GLN A 355 35.25 -17.48 -5.94
C GLN A 355 34.74 -18.88 -6.25
N ILE A 356 34.37 -19.67 -5.24
CA ILE A 356 33.78 -21.01 -5.43
C ILE A 356 32.42 -20.91 -6.13
N MET A 357 31.60 -19.92 -5.75
CA MET A 357 30.34 -19.64 -6.44
C MET A 357 30.57 -19.20 -7.89
N LYS A 358 31.65 -18.48 -8.19
CA LYS A 358 32.01 -18.09 -9.56
C LYS A 358 32.44 -19.29 -10.41
N VAL A 359 33.31 -20.15 -9.89
CA VAL A 359 33.77 -21.38 -10.58
C VAL A 359 32.60 -22.33 -10.84
N SER A 360 31.71 -22.50 -9.86
CA SER A 360 30.50 -23.32 -10.00
C SER A 360 29.39 -22.65 -10.84
N LYS A 361 29.60 -21.45 -11.38
CA LYS A 361 28.60 -20.63 -12.09
C LYS A 361 27.30 -20.46 -11.29
N GLY A 362 27.42 -20.34 -9.97
CA GLY A 362 26.29 -20.18 -9.05
C GLY A 362 25.51 -21.46 -8.75
N LYS A 363 26.01 -22.63 -9.18
CA LYS A 363 25.32 -23.93 -9.02
C LYS A 363 25.68 -24.66 -7.74
N ALA A 364 26.84 -24.41 -7.14
CA ALA A 364 27.21 -25.07 -5.89
C ALA A 364 26.25 -24.65 -4.77
N ASN A 365 25.85 -25.59 -3.91
CA ASN A 365 25.01 -25.27 -2.77
C ASN A 365 25.77 -24.39 -1.76
N PRO A 366 25.31 -23.15 -1.47
CA PRO A 366 26.05 -22.23 -0.60
C PRO A 366 26.28 -22.75 0.81
N SER A 367 25.33 -23.49 1.39
CA SER A 367 25.49 -24.04 2.75
C SER A 367 26.61 -25.08 2.78
N GLN A 368 26.57 -26.04 1.85
CA GLN A 368 27.59 -27.08 1.75
C GLN A 368 28.97 -26.49 1.42
N VAL A 369 29.05 -25.47 0.57
CA VAL A 369 30.31 -24.75 0.30
C VAL A 369 30.87 -24.13 1.57
N ASN A 370 30.03 -23.44 2.36
CA ASN A 370 30.46 -22.85 3.63
C ASN A 370 30.99 -23.91 4.60
N ASP A 371 30.27 -25.02 4.76
CA ASP A 371 30.64 -26.07 5.71
C ASP A 371 31.93 -26.80 5.30
N LEU A 372 32.05 -27.19 4.03
CA LEU A 372 33.24 -27.87 3.50
C LEU A 372 34.45 -26.95 3.46
N LEU A 373 34.27 -25.66 3.12
CA LEU A 373 35.36 -24.69 3.12
C LEU A 373 35.88 -24.44 4.54
N LYS A 374 34.98 -24.26 5.53
CA LYS A 374 35.39 -24.16 6.95
C LYS A 374 36.17 -25.38 7.38
N LYS A 375 35.72 -26.59 7.02
CA LYS A 375 36.40 -27.84 7.36
C LYS A 375 37.79 -27.98 6.74
N LYS A 376 38.04 -27.43 5.54
CA LYS A 376 39.37 -27.46 4.90
C LYS A 376 40.31 -26.35 5.37
N LEU A 377 39.77 -25.26 5.92
CA LEU A 377 40.55 -24.10 6.39
C LEU A 377 40.83 -24.13 7.89
N SER A 378 40.05 -24.90 8.65
CA SER A 378 40.36 -25.32 10.04
C SER A 378 41.47 -26.36 10.01
#